data_AF-D8M5F2-F1
#
_entry.id   AF-D8M5F2-F1
#
_cell.length_a   1.000
_cell.length_b   1.000
_cell.length_c   1.000
_cell.angle_alpha   90.00
_cell.angle_beta   90.00
_cell.angle_gamma   90.00
#
_symmetry.space_group_name_H-M   'P 1'
#
loop_
_entity.id
_entity.type
_entity.pdbx_description
1 polymer ?
#
loop_
_entity_poly.entity_id
_entity_poly.type
_entity_poly.pdbx_seq_one_letter_code
_entity_poly.pdbx_strand_id
1 'polypeptide(L)'
;MCYEVDANGSEIGDFTRFDNGCVAVVQSFDEIWDNKNFHRIINHVRGERMEIYSHASDHLIYHGEFNEKREREGWGIAYDDKTGAMLLEGIWKGNKLVEIIRKIEGTIMTEFKRNGNNTIASNRIPLFVGEFVYDESKESFLRNGRGYWIDEETRIATREVEWKDGVEVSGRDLYDGWHIHSFTHSILFI
;
A
#
# COMPACT_ATOMS: atom_id res chain seq x y z
N MET A 1 30.52 -3.02 0.33
CA MET A 1 29.76 -3.76 -0.68
C MET A 1 30.46 -5.09 -0.90
N CYS A 2 29.70 -6.17 -1.06
CA CYS A 2 30.22 -7.51 -1.34
C CYS A 2 29.58 -8.00 -2.64
N TYR A 3 30.36 -8.60 -3.54
CA TYR A 3 29.90 -9.10 -4.83
C TYR A 3 30.91 -10.10 -5.41
N GLU A 4 30.48 -10.85 -6.43
CA GLU A 4 31.30 -11.79 -7.19
C GLU A 4 31.69 -11.21 -8.55
N VAL A 5 32.78 -11.72 -9.12
CA VAL A 5 33.25 -11.40 -10.48
C VAL A 5 33.53 -12.68 -11.26
N ASP A 6 33.32 -12.67 -12.57
CA ASP A 6 33.68 -13.74 -13.48
C ASP A 6 35.20 -13.80 -13.76
N ALA A 7 35.63 -14.78 -14.56
CA ALA A 7 37.04 -14.94 -14.94
C ALA A 7 37.63 -13.76 -15.73
N ASN A 8 36.78 -12.89 -16.29
CA ASN A 8 37.18 -11.69 -17.03
C ASN A 8 37.16 -10.43 -16.14
N GLY A 9 36.80 -10.57 -14.87
CA GLY A 9 36.64 -9.44 -13.93
C GLY A 9 35.32 -8.70 -14.07
N SER A 10 34.35 -9.23 -14.82
CA SER A 10 33.00 -8.68 -14.90
C SER A 10 32.25 -9.03 -13.63
N GLU A 11 31.58 -8.06 -13.02
CA GLU A 11 30.68 -8.31 -11.90
C GLU A 11 29.58 -9.30 -12.35
N ILE A 12 29.11 -10.17 -11.45
CA ILE A 12 28.05 -11.13 -11.76
C ILE A 12 27.15 -11.37 -10.53
N GLY A 13 25.92 -11.83 -10.79
CA GLY A 13 24.98 -12.21 -9.74
C GLY A 13 24.46 -11.01 -8.93
N ASP A 14 24.32 -11.21 -7.63
CA ASP A 14 23.88 -10.18 -6.70
C ASP A 14 25.06 -9.49 -6.02
N PHE A 15 24.91 -8.20 -5.73
CA PHE A 15 25.73 -7.50 -4.76
C PHE A 15 24.94 -7.20 -3.49
N THR A 16 25.65 -7.19 -2.36
CA THR A 16 25.13 -6.78 -1.06
C THR A 16 25.81 -5.50 -0.60
N ARG A 17 25.01 -4.46 -0.37
CA ARG A 17 25.47 -3.23 0.28
C ARG A 17 25.13 -3.28 1.76
N PHE A 18 26.03 -2.74 2.57
CA PHE A 18 25.89 -2.65 4.01
C PHE A 18 25.95 -1.19 4.44
N ASP A 19 25.09 -0.81 5.38
CA ASP A 19 25.12 0.47 6.08
C ASP A 19 25.27 0.19 7.58
N ASN A 20 26.25 0.80 8.24
CA ASN A 20 26.60 0.55 9.64
C ASN A 20 26.84 -0.94 10.00
N GLY A 21 27.29 -1.74 9.04
CA GLY A 21 27.52 -3.18 9.21
C GLY A 21 26.26 -4.05 9.08
N CYS A 22 25.09 -3.45 8.91
CA CYS A 22 23.84 -4.17 8.60
C CYS A 22 23.65 -4.25 7.09
N VAL A 23 23.08 -5.35 6.59
CA VAL A 23 22.62 -5.42 5.19
C VAL A 23 21.64 -4.26 4.98
N ALA A 24 21.90 -3.46 3.94
CA ALA A 24 21.02 -2.37 3.53
C ALA A 24 20.21 -2.79 2.31
N VAL A 25 20.87 -3.37 1.31
CA VAL A 25 20.22 -3.85 0.08
C VAL A 25 21.00 -5.01 -0.54
N VAL A 26 20.25 -5.95 -1.13
CA VAL A 26 20.74 -6.95 -2.09
C VAL A 26 20.09 -6.67 -3.44
N GLN A 27 20.87 -6.62 -4.51
CA GLN A 27 20.38 -6.34 -5.86
C GLN A 27 21.20 -7.10 -6.91
N SER A 28 20.54 -7.53 -7.98
CA SER A 28 21.20 -8.16 -9.11
C SER A 28 21.86 -7.12 -10.01
N PHE A 29 23.09 -7.38 -10.44
CA PHE A 29 23.69 -6.54 -11.46
C PHE A 29 23.10 -6.78 -12.86
N ASP A 30 22.61 -7.98 -13.17
CA ASP A 30 22.00 -8.28 -14.47
C ASP A 30 20.84 -7.32 -14.77
N GLU A 31 20.08 -6.94 -13.74
CA GLU A 31 19.00 -5.96 -13.88
C GLU A 31 19.51 -4.55 -14.22
N ILE A 32 20.72 -4.20 -13.74
CA ILE A 32 21.38 -2.94 -14.05
C ILE A 32 21.86 -2.95 -15.51
N TRP A 33 22.55 -3.99 -15.94
CA TRP A 33 23.10 -4.06 -17.31
C TRP A 33 22.04 -4.26 -18.37
N ASP A 34 20.98 -5.00 -18.07
CA ASP A 34 19.89 -5.26 -19.00
C ASP A 34 18.83 -4.16 -19.01
N ASN A 35 19.03 -3.06 -18.28
CA ASN A 35 18.08 -1.96 -18.13
C ASN A 35 16.67 -2.45 -17.74
N LYS A 36 16.62 -3.43 -16.84
CA LYS A 36 15.36 -3.99 -16.31
C LYS A 36 14.96 -3.23 -15.06
N ASN A 37 13.68 -3.34 -14.69
CA ASN A 37 13.23 -2.90 -13.37
C ASN A 37 14.08 -3.57 -12.28
N PHE A 38 14.51 -2.78 -11.31
CA PHE A 38 15.43 -3.21 -10.27
C PHE A 38 14.64 -3.88 -9.14
N HIS A 39 14.93 -5.14 -8.84
CA HIS A 39 14.45 -5.82 -7.64
C HIS A 39 15.52 -5.71 -6.56
N ARG A 40 15.17 -5.01 -5.48
CA ARG A 40 16.03 -4.77 -4.33
C ARG A 40 15.44 -5.47 -3.12
N ILE A 41 16.19 -6.39 -2.52
CA ILE A 41 15.83 -6.94 -1.22
C ILE A 41 16.39 -6.00 -0.16
N ILE A 42 15.52 -5.37 0.61
CA ILE A 42 15.87 -4.46 1.69
C ILE A 42 15.68 -5.12 3.05
N ASN A 43 16.51 -4.73 4.00
CA ASN A 43 16.44 -5.20 5.37
C ASN A 43 15.52 -4.29 6.20
N HIS A 44 14.23 -4.62 6.23
CA HIS A 44 13.25 -3.89 7.02
C HIS A 44 13.13 -4.46 8.45
N VAL A 45 12.73 -3.64 9.43
CA VAL A 45 12.62 -4.07 10.84
C VAL A 45 11.62 -5.21 11.06
N ARG A 46 10.69 -5.39 10.11
CA ARG A 46 9.70 -6.47 10.11
C ARG A 46 10.11 -7.69 9.27
N GLY A 47 11.39 -7.79 8.92
CA GLY A 47 11.95 -8.82 8.05
C GLY A 47 12.24 -8.30 6.65
N GLU A 48 12.72 -9.19 5.79
CA GLU A 48 13.05 -8.84 4.40
C GLU A 48 11.83 -8.30 3.65
N ARG A 49 12.07 -7.27 2.84
CA ARG A 49 11.10 -6.74 1.88
C ARG A 49 11.75 -6.63 0.52
N MET A 50 10.95 -6.76 -0.52
CA MET A 50 11.36 -6.48 -1.88
C MET A 50 10.80 -5.13 -2.30
N GLU A 51 11.69 -4.26 -2.73
CA GLU A 51 11.36 -3.07 -3.49
C GLU A 51 11.58 -3.34 -4.98
N ILE A 52 10.65 -2.90 -5.82
CA ILE A 52 10.84 -2.91 -7.27
C ILE A 52 10.85 -1.45 -7.73
N TYR A 53 11.92 -1.02 -8.41
CA TYR A 53 12.01 0.29 -9.04
C TYR A 53 11.90 0.16 -10.54
N SER A 54 11.18 1.09 -11.16
CA SER A 54 11.12 1.21 -12.60
C SER A 54 12.43 1.74 -13.15
N HIS A 55 13.02 1.05 -14.12
CA HIS A 55 14.17 1.58 -14.84
C HIS A 55 13.81 2.82 -15.67
N ALA A 56 12.56 2.90 -16.14
CA ALA A 56 12.15 3.97 -17.05
C ALA A 56 11.91 5.31 -16.34
N SER A 57 11.44 5.28 -15.09
CA SER A 57 11.04 6.48 -14.34
C SER A 57 11.82 6.70 -13.06
N ASP A 58 12.64 5.74 -12.64
CA ASP A 58 13.28 5.67 -11.31
C ASP A 58 12.30 5.66 -10.12
N HIS A 59 10.99 5.53 -10.37
CA HIS A 59 10.00 5.45 -9.30
C HIS A 59 9.94 4.03 -8.72
N LEU A 60 9.74 3.97 -7.40
CA LEU A 60 9.29 2.76 -6.72
C LEU A 60 7.94 2.35 -7.31
N ILE A 61 7.79 1.07 -7.64
CA ILE A 61 6.53 0.49 -8.17
C ILE A 61 5.95 -0.57 -7.24
N TYR A 62 6.75 -1.13 -6.34
CA TYR A 62 6.31 -2.09 -5.34
C TYR A 62 7.19 -2.08 -4.10
N HIS A 63 6.59 -2.22 -2.93
CA HIS A 63 7.25 -2.54 -1.66
C HIS A 63 6.44 -3.63 -0.96
N GLY A 64 7.06 -4.77 -0.61
CA GLY A 64 6.33 -5.80 0.11
C GLY A 64 7.04 -7.15 0.23
N GLU A 65 6.27 -8.16 0.58
CA GLU A 65 6.70 -9.55 0.67
C GLU A 65 6.93 -10.17 -0.73
N PHE A 66 7.73 -11.22 -0.77
CA PHE A 66 8.10 -11.88 -2.03
C PHE A 66 8.34 -13.37 -1.82
N ASN A 67 8.25 -14.15 -2.89
CA ASN A 67 8.58 -15.56 -2.88
C ASN A 67 10.04 -15.81 -3.29
N GLU A 68 10.49 -17.06 -3.22
CA GLU A 68 11.86 -17.47 -3.56
C GLU A 68 12.30 -17.10 -4.99
N LYS A 69 11.34 -16.82 -5.89
CA LYS A 69 11.59 -16.39 -7.28
C LYS A 69 11.64 -14.86 -7.44
N ARG A 70 11.63 -14.10 -6.33
CA ARG A 70 11.48 -12.63 -6.33
C ARG A 70 10.21 -12.16 -7.03
N GLU A 71 9.16 -12.97 -6.98
CA GLU A 71 7.83 -12.52 -7.39
C GLU A 71 7.09 -11.95 -6.19
N ARG A 72 6.24 -10.95 -6.43
CA ARG A 72 5.39 -10.37 -5.39
C ARG A 72 4.43 -11.43 -4.84
N GLU A 73 4.48 -11.67 -3.54
CA GLU A 73 3.75 -12.74 -2.85
C GLU A 73 3.46 -12.31 -1.42
N GLY A 74 2.22 -12.46 -0.95
CA GLY A 74 1.83 -11.96 0.36
C GLY A 74 1.50 -10.47 0.34
N TRP A 75 1.71 -9.78 1.45
CA TRP A 75 1.38 -8.37 1.61
C TRP A 75 2.28 -7.45 0.76
N GLY A 76 1.73 -6.37 0.22
CA GLY A 76 2.54 -5.30 -0.35
C GLY A 76 1.76 -4.07 -0.78
N ILE A 77 2.52 -3.02 -1.11
CA ILE A 77 2.05 -1.71 -1.56
C ILE A 77 2.49 -1.53 -3.02
N ALA A 78 1.55 -1.12 -3.86
CA ALA A 78 1.81 -0.77 -5.25
C ALA A 78 1.83 0.75 -5.43
N TYR A 79 2.69 1.20 -6.33
CA TYR A 79 2.89 2.61 -6.67
C TYR A 79 2.75 2.82 -8.16
N ASP A 80 2.39 4.03 -8.56
CA ASP A 80 2.28 4.44 -9.94
C ASP A 80 3.66 4.72 -10.53
N ASP A 81 4.00 4.01 -11.61
CA ASP A 81 5.29 4.12 -12.28
C ASP A 81 5.56 5.55 -12.82
N LYS A 82 4.53 6.30 -13.19
CA LYS A 82 4.73 7.63 -13.81
C LYS A 82 4.89 8.75 -12.80
N THR A 83 4.21 8.64 -11.67
CA THR A 83 4.10 9.72 -10.67
C THR A 83 4.78 9.39 -9.35
N GLY A 84 5.12 8.12 -9.11
CA GLY A 84 5.58 7.62 -7.82
C GLY A 84 4.48 7.58 -6.75
N ALA A 85 3.23 7.91 -7.09
CA ALA A 85 2.14 7.98 -6.13
C ALA A 85 1.75 6.58 -5.65
N MET A 86 1.49 6.44 -4.35
CA MET A 86 0.95 5.22 -3.79
C MET A 86 -0.45 4.96 -4.35
N LEU A 87 -0.71 3.72 -4.80
CA LEU A 87 -1.97 3.33 -5.43
C LEU A 87 -2.85 2.49 -4.50
N LEU A 88 -2.26 1.45 -3.92
CA LEU A 88 -3.01 0.49 -3.11
C LEU A 88 -2.09 -0.35 -2.23
N GLU A 89 -2.68 -0.91 -1.18
CA GLU A 89 -2.12 -1.94 -0.34
C GLU A 89 -2.98 -3.20 -0.47
N GLY A 90 -2.36 -4.38 -0.50
CA GLY A 90 -3.11 -5.64 -0.44
C GLY A 90 -2.25 -6.91 -0.50
N ILE A 91 -2.85 -8.02 -0.96
CA ILE A 91 -2.23 -9.37 -0.96
C ILE A 91 -2.02 -9.91 -2.37
N TRP A 92 -0.76 -10.18 -2.75
CA TRP A 92 -0.36 -10.71 -4.06
C TRP A 92 -0.06 -12.20 -3.99
N LYS A 93 -0.12 -12.87 -5.14
CA LYS A 93 0.26 -14.27 -5.33
C LYS A 93 0.90 -14.44 -6.71
N GLY A 94 2.18 -14.81 -6.75
CA GLY A 94 2.95 -14.94 -8.00
C GLY A 94 2.77 -13.76 -8.95
N ASN A 95 3.12 -12.56 -8.49
CA ASN A 95 2.97 -11.29 -9.22
C ASN A 95 1.54 -10.83 -9.54
N LYS A 96 0.50 -11.54 -9.09
CA LYS A 96 -0.91 -11.13 -9.29
C LYS A 96 -1.50 -10.58 -8.01
N LEU A 97 -2.09 -9.39 -8.10
CA LEU A 97 -2.95 -8.82 -7.06
C LEU A 97 -4.18 -9.72 -6.87
N VAL A 98 -4.41 -10.26 -5.67
CA VAL A 98 -5.58 -11.12 -5.37
C VAL A 98 -6.56 -10.50 -4.38
N GLU A 99 -6.12 -9.58 -3.53
CA GLU A 99 -6.95 -8.84 -2.57
C GLU A 99 -6.47 -7.40 -2.45
N ILE A 100 -7.38 -6.43 -2.44
CA ILE A 100 -7.13 -5.01 -2.16
C ILE A 100 -7.57 -4.74 -0.72
N ILE A 101 -6.64 -4.38 0.17
CA ILE A 101 -6.98 -3.99 1.55
C ILE A 101 -7.34 -2.51 1.58
N ARG A 102 -6.54 -1.67 0.90
CA ARG A 102 -6.75 -0.22 0.81
C ARG A 102 -6.49 0.29 -0.60
N LYS A 103 -7.22 1.34 -1.00
CA LYS A 103 -6.93 2.12 -2.21
C LYS A 103 -6.64 3.56 -1.81
N ILE A 104 -5.64 4.16 -2.44
CA ILE A 104 -5.14 5.49 -2.13
C ILE A 104 -5.41 6.43 -3.32
N GLU A 105 -5.97 7.60 -3.01
CA GLU A 105 -6.23 8.67 -3.97
C GLU A 105 -5.79 10.01 -3.34
N GLY A 106 -4.54 10.40 -3.62
CA GLY A 106 -3.92 11.55 -2.98
C GLY A 106 -3.74 11.32 -1.49
N THR A 107 -4.38 12.17 -0.66
CA THR A 107 -4.34 12.07 0.81
C THR A 107 -5.48 11.22 1.37
N ILE A 108 -6.36 10.68 0.52
CA ILE A 108 -7.51 9.89 0.95
C ILE A 108 -7.23 8.40 0.76
N MET A 109 -7.53 7.61 1.79
CA MET A 109 -7.60 6.15 1.70
C MET A 109 -9.04 5.67 1.77
N THR A 110 -9.35 4.64 1.01
CA THR A 110 -10.53 3.79 1.21
C THR A 110 -10.08 2.43 1.74
N GLU A 111 -10.55 2.04 2.92
CA GLU A 111 -10.33 0.72 3.49
C GLU A 111 -11.48 -0.21 3.13
N PHE A 112 -11.16 -1.43 2.69
CA PHE A 112 -12.15 -2.42 2.30
C PHE A 112 -12.26 -3.57 3.30
N LYS A 113 -13.45 -4.16 3.38
CA LYS A 113 -13.64 -5.45 4.04
C LYS A 113 -12.81 -6.51 3.34
N ARG A 114 -12.08 -7.28 4.14
CA ARG A 114 -11.32 -8.44 3.69
C ARG A 114 -12.25 -9.62 3.43
N ASN A 115 -12.58 -9.84 2.16
CA ASN A 115 -13.42 -10.96 1.68
C ASN A 115 -12.69 -11.82 0.63
N GLY A 116 -11.37 -11.67 0.50
CA GLY A 116 -10.53 -12.43 -0.42
C GLY A 116 -10.48 -11.84 -1.82
N ASN A 117 -11.56 -11.90 -2.61
CA ASN A 117 -11.54 -11.48 -4.02
C ASN A 117 -12.35 -10.19 -4.27
N ASN A 118 -11.73 -9.05 -3.97
CA ASN A 118 -12.29 -7.72 -4.24
C ASN A 118 -11.51 -6.94 -5.31
N THR A 119 -10.72 -7.66 -6.13
CA THR A 119 -10.02 -7.07 -7.28
C THR A 119 -11.00 -6.48 -8.29
N ILE A 120 -12.17 -7.12 -8.45
CA ILE A 120 -13.31 -6.61 -9.21
C ILE A 120 -14.03 -5.54 -8.38
N ALA A 121 -14.29 -4.38 -8.99
CA ALA A 121 -14.87 -3.22 -8.30
C ALA A 121 -16.21 -3.50 -7.61
N SER A 122 -17.09 -4.30 -8.23
CA SER A 122 -18.40 -4.66 -7.66
C SER A 122 -18.34 -5.49 -6.38
N ASN A 123 -17.20 -6.15 -6.12
CA ASN A 123 -17.00 -6.98 -4.93
C ASN A 123 -16.41 -6.18 -3.76
N ARG A 124 -16.12 -4.89 -3.97
CA ARG A 124 -15.50 -4.03 -2.97
C ARG A 124 -16.55 -3.52 -2.00
N ILE A 125 -16.21 -3.66 -0.73
CA ILE A 125 -17.05 -3.34 0.40
C ILE A 125 -16.29 -2.30 1.21
N PRO A 126 -16.47 -0.99 0.96
CA PRO A 126 -15.79 0.05 1.73
C PRO A 126 -16.29 0.03 3.18
N LEU A 127 -15.37 0.16 4.12
CA LEU A 127 -15.66 0.28 5.56
C LEU A 127 -15.27 1.65 6.11
N PHE A 128 -14.27 2.28 5.50
CA PHE A 128 -13.79 3.60 5.87
C PHE A 128 -13.31 4.36 4.63
N VAL A 129 -13.59 5.66 4.58
CA VAL A 129 -13.01 6.59 3.59
C VAL A 129 -12.53 7.83 4.33
N GLY A 130 -11.27 8.20 4.22
CA GLY A 130 -10.76 9.38 4.89
C GLY A 130 -9.28 9.62 4.74
N GLU A 131 -8.83 10.70 5.36
CA GLU A 131 -7.42 11.08 5.37
C GLU A 131 -6.57 10.11 6.19
N PHE A 132 -5.30 9.98 5.80
CA PHE A 132 -4.37 9.07 6.43
C PHE A 132 -2.94 9.59 6.41
N VAL A 133 -2.11 8.97 7.25
CA VAL A 133 -0.65 9.04 7.20
C VAL A 133 -0.12 7.62 7.15
N TYR A 134 0.89 7.37 6.32
CA TYR A 134 1.61 6.11 6.28
C TYR A 134 2.84 6.17 7.20
N ASP A 135 2.90 5.25 8.16
CA ASP A 135 4.08 5.04 9.00
C ASP A 135 4.93 3.94 8.36
N GLU A 136 5.97 4.35 7.60
CA GLU A 136 6.90 3.46 6.91
C GLU A 136 7.58 2.48 7.88
N SER A 137 7.97 2.95 9.07
CA SER A 137 8.70 2.13 10.04
C SER A 137 7.87 0.95 10.58
N LYS A 138 6.56 1.14 10.65
CA LYS A 138 5.60 0.13 11.10
C LYS A 138 4.91 -0.58 9.95
N GLU A 139 5.09 -0.11 8.72
CA GLU A 139 4.32 -0.50 7.54
C GLU A 139 2.80 -0.42 7.80
N SER A 140 2.35 0.72 8.33
CA SER A 140 0.96 0.87 8.79
C SER A 140 0.31 2.17 8.34
N PHE A 141 -0.93 2.06 7.87
CA PHE A 141 -1.78 3.18 7.48
C PHE A 141 -2.58 3.64 8.71
N LEU A 142 -2.28 4.85 9.19
CA LEU A 142 -2.96 5.47 10.31
C LEU A 142 -3.99 6.46 9.80
N ARG A 143 -5.24 6.33 10.23
CA ARG A 143 -6.28 7.33 9.98
C ARG A 143 -5.87 8.63 10.65
N ASN A 144 -5.87 9.73 9.90
CA ASN A 144 -5.36 11.00 10.40
C ASN A 144 -5.94 12.16 9.59
N GLY A 145 -6.80 12.97 10.22
CA GLY A 145 -7.66 13.94 9.58
C GLY A 145 -9.12 13.47 9.52
N ARG A 146 -9.89 14.02 8.58
CA ARG A 146 -11.32 13.71 8.45
C ARG A 146 -11.54 12.38 7.76
N GLY A 147 -12.50 11.60 8.24
CA GLY A 147 -12.94 10.37 7.60
C GLY A 147 -14.38 9.99 7.91
N TYR A 148 -14.83 8.92 7.27
CA TYR A 148 -16.21 8.45 7.31
C TYR A 148 -16.23 6.96 7.57
N TRP A 149 -17.02 6.54 8.55
CA TRP A 149 -17.42 5.15 8.68
C TRP A 149 -18.51 4.84 7.65
N ILE A 150 -18.35 3.75 6.92
CA ILE A 150 -19.27 3.33 5.86
C ILE A 150 -19.98 2.06 6.30
N ASP A 151 -21.30 2.07 6.24
CA ASP A 151 -22.10 0.89 6.52
C ASP A 151 -21.87 -0.19 5.46
N GLU A 152 -21.68 -1.42 5.93
CA GLU A 152 -21.34 -2.54 5.05
C GLU A 152 -22.51 -2.91 4.12
N GLU A 153 -23.75 -2.80 4.55
CA GLU A 153 -24.88 -3.29 3.75
C GLU A 153 -25.34 -2.22 2.76
N THR A 154 -25.55 -1.01 3.26
CA THR A 154 -26.12 0.12 2.51
C THR A 154 -25.09 0.88 1.69
N ARG A 155 -23.78 0.78 2.03
CA ARG A 155 -22.68 1.59 1.45
C ARG A 155 -22.76 3.08 1.77
N ILE A 156 -23.59 3.45 2.74
CA ILE A 156 -23.84 4.84 3.12
C ILE A 156 -22.98 5.19 4.34
N ALA A 157 -22.49 6.42 4.39
CA ALA A 157 -21.74 6.90 5.54
C ALA A 157 -22.64 7.00 6.78
N THR A 158 -22.22 6.41 7.89
CA THR A 158 -22.96 6.41 9.17
C THR A 158 -22.42 7.44 10.16
N ARG A 159 -21.18 7.87 9.98
CA ARG A 159 -20.52 8.80 10.90
C ARG A 159 -19.37 9.51 10.21
N GLU A 160 -19.31 10.83 10.38
CA GLU A 160 -18.12 11.64 10.07
C GLU A 160 -17.26 11.73 11.33
N VAL A 161 -15.95 11.50 11.20
CA VAL A 161 -15.02 11.36 12.31
C VAL A 161 -13.73 12.12 12.03
N GLU A 162 -13.21 12.80 13.04
CA GLU A 162 -11.87 13.37 13.05
C GLU A 162 -10.90 12.40 13.73
N TRP A 163 -9.81 12.06 13.04
CA TRP A 163 -8.79 11.13 13.50
C TRP A 163 -7.46 11.83 13.74
N LYS A 164 -6.72 11.37 14.73
CA LYS A 164 -5.33 11.76 14.94
C LYS A 164 -4.49 10.54 15.27
N ASP A 165 -3.46 10.28 14.46
CA ASP A 165 -2.50 9.18 14.66
C ASP A 165 -3.20 7.81 14.88
N GLY A 166 -4.28 7.55 14.14
CA GLY A 166 -5.06 6.31 14.25
C GLY A 166 -6.09 6.27 15.38
N VAL A 167 -6.29 7.36 16.12
CA VAL A 167 -7.26 7.46 17.21
C VAL A 167 -8.39 8.41 16.84
N GLU A 168 -9.65 8.00 17.06
CA GLU A 168 -10.82 8.87 16.91
C GLU A 168 -10.81 9.94 18.01
N VAL A 169 -10.84 11.21 17.59
CA VAL A 169 -10.80 12.37 18.50
C VAL A 169 -12.20 12.92 18.73
N SER A 170 -13.00 12.99 17.67
CA SER A 170 -14.40 13.45 17.73
C SER A 170 -15.16 12.98 16.50
N GLY A 171 -16.49 13.04 16.53
CA GLY A 171 -17.29 12.70 15.37
C GLY A 171 -18.76 13.04 15.52
N ARG A 172 -19.49 12.95 14.42
CA ARG A 172 -20.93 13.23 14.31
C ARG A 172 -21.59 12.09 13.54
N ASP A 173 -22.67 11.56 14.11
CA ASP A 173 -23.47 10.55 13.42
C ASP A 173 -24.22 11.16 12.24
N LEU A 174 -24.37 10.35 11.20
CA LEU A 174 -25.11 10.64 9.98
C LEU A 174 -26.30 9.70 9.92
N TYR A 175 -27.44 10.21 9.47
CA TYR A 175 -28.62 9.39 9.21
C TYR A 175 -28.82 9.29 7.71
N ASP A 176 -28.74 8.07 7.18
CA ASP A 176 -28.75 7.82 5.73
C ASP A 176 -27.76 8.73 4.96
N GLY A 177 -26.60 9.00 5.56
CA GLY A 177 -25.55 9.85 4.98
C GLY A 177 -25.75 11.36 5.20
N TRP A 178 -26.84 11.78 5.84
CA TRP A 178 -27.13 13.19 6.07
C TRP A 178 -26.62 13.70 7.42
N HIS A 179 -26.00 14.88 7.41
CA HIS A 179 -25.79 15.64 8.63
C HIS A 179 -27.13 16.16 9.15
N ILE A 180 -27.57 15.64 10.30
CA ILE A 180 -28.75 16.21 10.95
C ILE A 180 -28.33 17.48 11.67
N HIS A 181 -28.84 18.62 11.22
CA HIS A 181 -29.00 19.78 12.08
C HIS A 181 -30.35 19.68 12.76
N SER A 182 -30.42 19.90 14.08
CA SER A 182 -31.69 19.90 14.78
C SER A 182 -32.66 20.87 14.09
N PHE A 183 -33.87 20.34 13.86
CA PHE A 183 -35.07 20.91 13.24
C PHE A 183 -35.31 20.58 11.75
N THR A 184 -36.11 19.51 11.58
CA THR A 184 -36.99 19.16 10.44
C THR A 184 -36.34 19.00 9.07
N HIS A 185 -36.20 17.76 8.63
CA HIS A 185 -36.53 17.37 7.24
C HIS A 185 -37.06 15.93 7.21
N SER A 186 -38.32 15.80 6.82
CA SER A 186 -38.95 14.53 6.47
C SER A 186 -38.63 14.26 5.00
N ILE A 187 -37.67 13.39 4.73
CA ILE A 187 -37.53 12.81 3.38
C ILE A 187 -37.81 11.32 3.53
N LEU A 188 -39.04 10.92 3.18
CA LEU A 188 -39.34 9.52 2.87
C LEU A 188 -38.77 9.23 1.48
N PHE A 189 -37.87 8.25 1.37
CA PHE A 189 -37.62 7.61 0.09
C PHE A 189 -38.68 6.52 -0.14
N ILE A 190 -39.33 6.58 -1.31
CA ILE A 190 -40.28 5.58 -1.84
C ILE A 190 -39.47 4.51 -2.57
#